data_AF-A0A1C0V7E3-F1
#
_entry.id   AF-A0A1C0V7E3-F1
#
_cell.length_a   1.000
_cell.length_b   1.000
_cell.length_c   1.000
_cell.angle_alpha   90.00
_cell.angle_beta   90.00
_cell.angle_gamma   90.00
#
_symmetry.space_group_name_H-M   'P 1'
#
loop_
_entity.id
_entity.type
_entity.pdbx_description
1 polymer ?
#
loop_
_entity_poly.entity_id
_entity_poly.type
_entity_poly.pdbx_seq_one_letter_code
_entity_poly.pdbx_strand_id
1 'polypeptide(L)'
;MVNILSSNNPPAKSERSGVPASDQVVSDILRLGDRGNLVQVVQHELNMRGFDAGQPDGMFGPQTEIAVKQAQSAYGLTPDGIVGADTWERLGFTFR
;
A
#
# COMPACT_ATOMS: atom_id res chain seq x y z
N MET A 1 -14.92 0.10 44.61
CA MET A 1 -13.57 0.72 44.56
C MET A 1 -13.08 0.58 43.13
N VAL A 2 -13.45 1.53 42.26
CA VAL A 2 -12.65 2.64 41.71
C VAL A 2 -11.63 2.23 40.64
N ASN A 3 -11.71 2.99 39.55
CA ASN A 3 -11.02 2.96 38.26
C ASN A 3 -9.56 3.47 38.35
N ILE A 4 -8.64 2.92 37.55
CA ILE A 4 -7.41 3.62 37.16
C ILE A 4 -7.04 3.32 35.71
N LEU A 5 -6.82 4.40 34.98
CA LEU A 5 -6.53 4.55 33.55
C LEU A 5 -5.06 4.23 33.24
N SER A 6 -4.81 3.88 31.96
CA SER A 6 -3.84 4.53 31.06
C SER A 6 -2.76 3.63 30.41
N SER A 7 -2.87 3.61 29.08
CA SER A 7 -1.82 3.48 28.06
C SER A 7 -1.08 2.15 27.90
N ASN A 8 -1.27 1.50 26.74
CA ASN A 8 -0.16 0.94 25.97
C ASN A 8 -0.56 0.86 24.49
N ASN A 9 -0.38 2.00 23.82
CA ASN A 9 -0.19 2.07 22.38
C ASN A 9 1.05 1.22 22.01
N PRO A 10 0.99 0.25 21.10
CA PRO A 10 2.18 -0.46 20.66
C PRO A 10 3.10 0.48 19.84
N PRO A 11 4.43 0.34 19.97
CA PRO A 11 5.39 1.30 19.46
C PRO A 11 5.51 1.24 17.93
N ALA A 12 5.71 2.40 17.31
CA ALA A 12 6.17 2.49 15.94
C ALA A 12 7.63 1.99 15.81
N LYS A 13 7.92 1.31 14.68
CA LYS A 13 9.21 1.11 13.98
C LYS A 13 9.92 -0.25 14.09
N SER A 14 10.18 -0.81 12.91
CA SER A 14 11.40 -1.54 12.48
C SER A 14 11.61 -2.98 12.95
N GLU A 15 11.18 -3.93 12.11
CA GLU A 15 11.77 -5.28 12.06
C GLU A 15 12.61 -5.41 10.79
N ARG A 16 13.93 -5.51 10.96
CA ARG A 16 14.90 -5.87 9.92
C ARG A 16 15.18 -7.38 10.06
N SER A 17 15.32 -8.06 8.91
CA SER A 17 15.95 -9.37 8.68
C SER A 17 15.13 -10.64 8.98
N GLY A 18 14.87 -11.43 7.92
CA GLY A 18 14.96 -12.90 8.05
C GLY A 18 13.84 -13.79 7.49
N VAL A 19 13.08 -13.41 6.47
CA VAL A 19 12.20 -14.36 5.75
C VAL A 19 12.69 -14.61 4.32
N PRO A 20 12.88 -15.87 3.88
CA PRO A 20 13.32 -16.16 2.52
C PRO A 20 12.21 -15.79 1.54
N ALA A 21 12.62 -15.10 0.46
CA ALA A 21 11.80 -14.89 -0.71
C ALA A 21 11.56 -16.25 -1.41
N SER A 22 10.44 -16.91 -1.11
CA SER A 22 9.88 -18.00 -1.95
C SER A 22 8.55 -18.50 -1.37
N ASP A 23 7.51 -18.56 -2.23
CA ASP A 23 6.25 -19.29 -2.06
C ASP A 23 5.22 -18.80 -1.04
N GLN A 24 4.76 -17.57 -1.20
CA GLN A 24 3.34 -17.30 -0.93
C GLN A 24 2.76 -16.64 -2.18
N VAL A 25 1.68 -17.20 -2.72
CA VAL A 25 0.76 -16.45 -3.59
C VAL A 25 0.06 -15.44 -2.69
N VAL A 26 0.80 -14.44 -2.25
CA VAL A 26 0.26 -13.30 -1.52
C VAL A 26 -0.40 -12.43 -2.58
N SER A 27 -1.72 -12.35 -2.52
CA SER A 27 -2.43 -11.17 -2.99
C SER A 27 -1.88 -9.99 -2.16
N ASP A 28 -0.77 -9.40 -2.60
CA ASP A 28 -0.04 -8.38 -1.86
C ASP A 28 -0.92 -7.14 -1.73
N ILE A 29 -1.60 -7.03 -0.59
CA ILE A 29 -2.38 -5.85 -0.22
C ILE A 29 -1.38 -4.79 0.21
N LEU A 30 -1.30 -3.68 -0.54
CA LEU A 30 -0.48 -2.52 -0.16
C LEU A 30 -1.33 -1.38 0.37
N ARG A 31 -0.86 -0.70 1.41
CA ARG A 31 -1.54 0.41 2.07
C ARG A 31 -0.56 1.38 2.72
N LEU A 32 -1.09 2.49 3.23
CA LEU A 32 -0.33 3.50 3.95
C LEU A 32 0.61 2.90 5.00
N GLY A 33 1.89 3.25 4.91
CA GLY A 33 2.96 2.78 5.79
C GLY A 33 3.78 1.63 5.25
N ASP A 34 3.28 0.89 4.25
CA ASP A 34 4.00 -0.21 3.62
C ASP A 34 5.21 0.27 2.83
N ARG A 35 6.18 -0.62 2.64
CA ARG A 35 7.43 -0.32 1.94
C ARG A 35 7.91 -1.48 1.10
N GLY A 36 8.62 -1.17 0.02
CA GLY A 36 9.34 -2.15 -0.79
C GLY A 36 9.12 -1.98 -2.29
N ASN A 37 9.65 -2.94 -3.05
CA ASN A 37 9.66 -2.88 -4.51
C ASN A 37 8.25 -2.84 -5.12
N LEU A 38 7.27 -3.51 -4.51
CA LEU A 38 5.89 -3.49 -5.00
C LEU A 38 5.25 -2.11 -4.86
N VAL A 39 5.54 -1.40 -3.76
CA VAL A 39 5.10 0.00 -3.60
C VAL A 39 5.72 0.88 -4.68
N GLN A 40 7.01 0.67 -4.97
CA GLN A 40 7.71 1.40 -6.02
C GLN A 40 7.08 1.18 -7.41
N VAL A 41 6.70 -0.07 -7.70
CA VAL A 41 5.99 -0.43 -8.95
C VAL A 41 4.64 0.28 -9.03
N VAL A 42 3.84 0.27 -7.95
CA VAL A 42 2.55 0.99 -7.92
C VAL A 42 2.75 2.49 -8.13
N GLN A 43 3.70 3.11 -7.43
CA GLN A 43 3.99 4.54 -7.57
C GLN A 43 4.37 4.89 -9.02
N HIS A 44 5.22 4.08 -9.64
CA HIS A 44 5.61 4.26 -11.04
C HIS A 44 4.41 4.18 -11.98
N GLU A 45 3.57 3.16 -11.82
CA GLU A 45 2.41 2.92 -12.67
C GLU A 45 1.32 3.98 -12.51
N LEU A 46 1.05 4.42 -11.27
CA LEU A 46 0.16 5.54 -11.00
C LEU A 46 0.63 6.81 -11.71
N ASN A 47 1.92 7.14 -11.59
CA ASN A 47 2.51 8.31 -12.24
C ASN A 47 2.42 8.23 -13.77
N MET A 48 2.71 7.06 -14.35
CA MET A 48 2.59 6.81 -15.79
C MET A 48 1.16 7.00 -16.30
N ARG A 49 0.16 6.76 -15.45
CA ARG A 49 -1.28 6.92 -15.73
C ARG A 49 -1.81 8.31 -15.39
N GLY A 50 -0.95 9.21 -14.91
CA GLY A 50 -1.29 10.61 -14.59
C GLY A 50 -1.82 10.83 -13.17
N PHE A 51 -1.73 9.83 -12.29
CA PHE A 51 -2.03 9.97 -10.86
C PHE A 51 -0.74 10.27 -10.11
N ASP A 52 -0.62 11.46 -9.54
CA ASP A 52 0.60 11.89 -8.84
C ASP A 52 0.79 11.14 -7.51
N ALA A 53 1.56 10.05 -7.55
CA ALA A 53 1.93 9.23 -6.40
C ALA A 53 3.24 9.70 -5.72
N GLY A 54 3.84 10.78 -6.21
CA GLY A 54 5.14 11.28 -5.77
C GLY A 54 6.30 10.51 -6.39
N GLN A 55 7.48 10.64 -5.78
CA GLN A 55 8.66 9.90 -6.24
C GLN A 55 8.47 8.40 -5.97
N PRO A 56 8.76 7.50 -6.94
CA PRO A 56 8.69 6.06 -6.72
C PRO A 56 9.87 5.59 -5.85
N ASP A 57 9.78 5.89 -4.56
CA ASP A 57 10.77 5.64 -3.52
C ASP A 57 10.51 4.33 -2.75
N GLY A 58 9.42 3.64 -3.08
CA GLY A 58 9.01 2.41 -2.42
C GLY A 58 8.45 2.63 -1.01
N MET A 59 8.01 3.85 -0.67
CA MET A 59 7.35 4.16 0.60
C MET A 59 5.90 4.59 0.35
N PHE A 60 4.95 3.82 0.88
CA PHE A 60 3.54 4.09 0.68
C PHE A 60 3.13 5.22 1.63
N GLY A 61 3.32 6.45 1.18
CA GLY A 61 2.99 7.66 1.93
C GLY A 61 1.58 8.20 1.65
N PRO A 62 1.20 9.30 2.32
CA PRO A 62 -0.11 9.94 2.11
C PRO A 62 -0.36 10.35 0.65
N GLN A 63 0.68 10.78 -0.07
CA GLN A 63 0.59 11.14 -1.48
C GLN A 63 0.27 9.91 -2.35
N THR A 64 0.94 8.78 -2.12
CA THR A 64 0.65 7.51 -2.79
C THR A 64 -0.77 7.04 -2.50
N GLU A 65 -1.24 7.16 -1.24
CA GLU A 65 -2.62 6.82 -0.88
C GLU A 65 -3.66 7.67 -1.64
N ILE A 66 -3.42 8.98 -1.75
CA ILE A 66 -4.29 9.89 -2.51
C ILE A 66 -4.32 9.48 -3.99
N ALA A 67 -3.16 9.18 -4.58
CA ALA A 67 -3.07 8.72 -5.97
C ALA A 67 -3.82 7.40 -6.21
N VAL A 68 -3.72 6.45 -5.28
CA VAL A 68 -4.48 5.18 -5.34
C VAL A 68 -5.97 5.46 -5.29
N LYS A 69 -6.46 6.31 -4.39
CA LYS A 69 -7.88 6.68 -4.30
C LYS A 69 -8.39 7.32 -5.58
N GLN A 70 -7.58 8.20 -6.19
CA GLN A 70 -7.93 8.82 -7.47
C GLN A 70 -8.01 7.80 -8.60
N ALA A 71 -7.03 6.88 -8.68
CA ALA A 71 -7.02 5.80 -9.67
C ALA A 71 -8.23 4.87 -9.48
N GLN A 72 -8.51 4.45 -8.25
CA GLN A 72 -9.67 3.63 -7.93
C GLN A 72 -10.98 4.28 -8.36
N SER A 73 -11.17 5.56 -8.02
CA SER A 73 -12.34 6.34 -8.45
C SER A 73 -12.44 6.41 -9.98
N ALA A 74 -11.33 6.68 -10.67
CA ALA A 74 -11.28 6.72 -12.14
C ALA A 74 -11.59 5.37 -12.80
N TYR A 75 -11.27 4.26 -12.14
CA TYR A 75 -11.55 2.90 -12.61
C TYR A 75 -12.88 2.31 -12.10
N GLY A 76 -13.70 3.11 -11.40
CA GLY A 76 -14.99 2.68 -10.88
C GLY A 76 -14.89 1.69 -9.70
N LEU A 77 -13.76 1.68 -8.99
CA LEU A 77 -13.54 0.92 -7.76
C LEU A 77 -13.88 1.79 -6.54
N THR A 78 -14.07 1.14 -5.38
CA THR A 78 -14.16 1.86 -4.11
C THR A 78 -12.82 2.55 -3.80
N PRO A 79 -12.79 3.88 -3.58
CA PRO A 79 -11.55 4.62 -3.33
C PRO A 79 -11.11 4.49 -1.86
N ASP A 80 -10.77 3.28 -1.43
CA ASP A 80 -10.32 2.98 -0.07
C ASP A 80 -8.84 3.32 0.18
N GLY A 81 -8.05 3.53 -0.89
CA GLY A 81 -6.61 3.81 -0.81
C GLY A 81 -5.75 2.57 -0.60
N ILE A 82 -6.32 1.38 -0.80
CA ILE A 82 -5.66 0.09 -0.64
C ILE A 82 -5.46 -0.56 -2.02
N VAL A 83 -4.24 -0.98 -2.30
CA VAL A 83 -3.94 -1.71 -3.53
C VAL A 83 -4.22 -3.19 -3.28
N GLY A 84 -5.48 -3.60 -3.51
CA GLY A 84 -5.91 -4.99 -3.53
C GLY A 84 -5.87 -5.59 -4.94
N ALA A 85 -6.38 -6.82 -5.08
CA ALA A 85 -6.39 -7.57 -6.35
C ALA A 85 -7.04 -6.77 -7.51
N ASP A 86 -8.19 -6.14 -7.27
CA ASP A 86 -8.87 -5.33 -8.28
C ASP A 86 -8.03 -4.13 -8.72
N THR A 87 -7.38 -3.45 -7.77
CA THR A 87 -6.49 -2.33 -8.08
C THR A 87 -5.29 -2.80 -8.90
N TRP A 88 -4.67 -3.92 -8.54
CA TRP A 88 -3.58 -4.54 -9.29
C TRP A 88 -3.98 -4.91 -10.72
N GLU A 89 -5.16 -5.51 -10.89
CA GLU A 89 -5.69 -5.87 -12.20
C GLU A 89 -5.89 -4.62 -13.07
N ARG A 90 -6.43 -3.53 -12.49
CA ARG A 90 -6.55 -2.25 -13.20
C ARG A 90 -5.18 -1.68 -13.56
N LEU A 91 -4.17 -1.86 -12.72
CA LEU A 91 -2.78 -1.48 -13.01
C LEU A 91 -2.09 -2.42 -14.03
N GLY A 92 -2.76 -3.46 -14.51
CA GLY A 92 -2.24 -4.38 -15.52
C GLY A 92 -1.44 -5.55 -14.96
N PHE A 93 -1.45 -5.73 -13.64
CA PHE A 93 -0.83 -6.87 -12.98
C PHE A 93 -1.91 -7.90 -12.65
N THR A 94 -1.85 -9.02 -13.34
CA THR A 94 -2.66 -10.19 -12.99
C THR A 94 -1.75 -11.23 -12.35
N PHE A 95 -2.01 -11.52 -11.08
CA PHE A 95 -1.40 -12.67 -10.41
C PHE A 95 -2.20 -13.90 -10.86
N ARG A 96 -1.57 -14.78 -11.65
CA ARG A 96 -2.17 -16.00 -12.19
C ARG A 96 -1.50 -17.23 -11.60
#